data_AF-A0A026W873-F1
#
_entry.id   AF-A0A026W873-F1
#
_cell.length_a   1.000
_cell.length_b   1.000
_cell.length_c   1.000
_cell.angle_alpha   90.00
_cell.angle_beta   90.00
_cell.angle_gamma   90.00
#
_symmetry.space_group_name_H-M   'P 1'
#
loop_
_entity.id
_entity.type
_entity.pdbx_description
1 polymer ?
#
loop_
_entity_poly.entity_id
_entity_poly.type
_entity_poly.pdbx_seq_one_letter_code
_entity_poly.pdbx_strand_id
1 'polypeptide(L)'
;MFSTKRQLIKRTGKNGIGRYDFLKLLATEYKTTKSKVLIKRSFHFKLLDAKEQTLANLANFAYDPINYGYIRQLQIIDLFLYALSENNPRLVRFAIGGICNLSLDPINKLYILRNRGVELISALLSSKDEDILLSAISSLMFLITSDSRSKIISPEIIKQMMKLSSSENIRIMKLSRFFTGFFKNYIKTSKVRSFANTTTKNLREGDQVSVFKIITNDDILKFAELTGDYNPIHTESARNIAHGALLNGLVSGLIGTKLPGAGTVVIEQNLTFPKPCYAGDTVEVTVKIVSAKMYLALVMMALCISYSHAEKNSTVSNIVKSSTNSHEQSVGCVCAVFLSGQFKKGSKEQPKGYPALFHEHPDPLPCTAIGNKLCTSKCLDAIVRHLPNSQAMLCASIDRDCYKERAHLFMKNCKDEWINTNLSAGREYCCKDGLPYKC
;
A
#
# COMPACT_ATOMS: atom_id res chain seq x y z
N MET A 1 4.74 15.39 18.42
CA MET A 1 4.30 16.79 18.63
C MET A 1 2.85 16.95 18.14
N PHE A 2 1.91 16.15 18.68
CA PHE A 2 0.50 16.15 18.28
C PHE A 2 -0.36 16.56 19.47
N SER A 3 -1.42 17.34 19.22
CA SER A 3 -2.25 17.84 20.32
C SER A 3 -3.24 16.76 20.77
N THR A 4 -3.27 16.47 22.06
CA THR A 4 -4.34 15.59 22.60
C THR A 4 -5.64 16.38 22.76
N LYS A 5 -6.79 15.68 22.75
CA LYS A 5 -8.11 16.29 23.00
C LYS A 5 -8.12 17.07 24.32
N ARG A 6 -7.43 16.57 25.35
CA ARG A 6 -7.27 17.22 26.65
C ARG A 6 -6.43 18.50 26.58
N GLN A 7 -5.31 18.49 25.85
CA GLN A 7 -4.49 19.69 25.65
C GLN A 7 -5.23 20.77 24.87
N LEU A 8 -6.06 20.37 23.92
CA LEU A 8 -6.87 21.31 23.14
C LEU A 8 -7.93 21.96 24.01
N ILE A 9 -8.71 21.18 24.77
CA ILE A 9 -9.72 21.72 25.70
C ILE A 9 -9.08 22.73 26.66
N LYS A 10 -7.86 22.47 27.16
CA LYS A 10 -7.11 23.40 28.02
C LYS A 10 -6.74 24.71 27.30
N ARG A 11 -6.45 24.66 25.99
CA ARG A 11 -6.08 25.83 25.17
C ARG A 11 -7.27 26.60 24.60
N THR A 12 -8.43 25.95 24.41
CA THR A 12 -9.60 26.58 23.77
C THR A 12 -10.32 27.57 24.70
N GLY A 13 -9.97 27.66 25.99
CA GLY A 13 -10.62 28.57 26.94
C GLY A 13 -12.09 28.23 27.18
N LYS A 14 -12.72 28.84 28.20
CA LYS A 14 -14.14 28.57 28.53
C LYS A 14 -15.13 29.12 27.49
N ASN A 15 -14.74 30.16 26.75
CA ASN A 15 -15.59 30.88 25.78
C ASN A 15 -15.00 30.87 24.35
N GLY A 16 -14.11 29.93 24.02
CA GLY A 16 -13.49 29.88 22.70
C GLY A 16 -14.43 29.33 21.63
N ILE A 17 -14.29 29.86 20.41
CA ILE A 17 -14.91 29.28 19.22
C ILE A 17 -14.42 27.83 19.06
N GLY A 18 -15.35 26.90 18.85
CA GLY A 18 -15.04 25.48 18.64
C GLY A 18 -14.07 25.29 17.47
N ARG A 19 -13.23 24.25 17.50
CA ARG A 19 -12.18 24.07 16.47
C ARG A 19 -12.75 23.94 15.05
N TYR A 20 -13.89 23.27 14.91
CA TYR A 20 -14.61 23.21 13.65
C TYR A 20 -15.03 24.60 13.16
N ASP A 21 -15.68 25.40 14.03
CA ASP A 21 -16.16 26.74 13.69
C ASP A 21 -15.01 27.69 13.39
N PHE A 22 -13.87 27.55 14.06
CA PHE A 22 -12.68 28.34 13.78
C PHE A 22 -12.08 28.01 12.40
N LEU A 23 -11.97 26.72 12.06
CA LEU A 23 -11.53 26.30 10.72
C LEU A 23 -12.54 26.74 9.65
N LYS A 24 -13.83 26.68 9.95
CA LYS A 24 -14.90 27.15 9.06
C LYS A 24 -14.80 28.65 8.82
N LEU A 25 -14.51 29.44 9.85
CA LEU A 25 -14.28 30.88 9.75
C LEU A 25 -13.12 31.18 8.81
N LEU A 26 -11.96 30.56 9.02
CA LEU A 26 -10.78 30.72 8.14
C LEU A 26 -11.07 30.33 6.69
N ALA A 27 -11.72 29.19 6.47
CA ALA A 27 -12.08 28.73 5.13
C ALA A 27 -13.09 29.67 4.45
N THR A 28 -14.03 30.23 5.22
CA THR A 28 -15.00 31.20 4.72
C THR A 28 -14.30 32.50 4.35
N GLU A 29 -13.47 33.04 5.24
CA GLU A 29 -12.71 34.27 5.01
C GLU A 29 -11.82 34.17 3.75
N TYR A 30 -11.16 33.03 3.55
CA TYR A 30 -10.40 32.77 2.33
C TYR A 30 -11.27 32.84 1.06
N LYS A 31 -12.46 32.24 1.08
CA LYS A 31 -13.40 32.21 -0.06
C LYS A 31 -14.06 33.56 -0.32
N THR A 32 -14.43 34.30 0.72
CA THR A 32 -15.20 35.55 0.61
C THR A 32 -14.33 36.77 0.35
N THR A 33 -13.03 36.70 0.62
CA THR A 33 -12.09 37.77 0.29
C THR A 33 -12.02 37.93 -1.22
N LYS A 34 -12.75 38.91 -1.77
CA LYS A 34 -12.69 39.27 -3.20
C LYS A 34 -11.41 40.07 -3.45
N SER A 35 -10.56 39.59 -4.35
CA SER A 35 -9.46 40.39 -4.90
C SER A 35 -10.06 41.57 -5.67
N LYS A 36 -10.16 42.74 -5.00
CA LYS A 36 -10.44 44.11 -5.48
C LYS A 36 -11.63 44.77 -4.75
N VAL A 37 -11.30 45.65 -3.80
CA VAL A 37 -11.95 46.96 -3.71
C VAL A 37 -10.84 48.00 -3.71
N LEU A 38 -10.80 48.81 -4.78
CA LEU A 38 -10.04 50.04 -4.86
C LEU A 38 -10.61 51.02 -3.83
N ILE A 39 -9.83 51.40 -2.82
CA ILE A 39 -9.99 52.69 -2.16
C ILE A 39 -8.63 53.38 -2.17
N LYS A 40 -8.47 54.31 -3.11
CA LYS A 40 -7.41 55.31 -3.06
C LYS A 40 -7.76 56.28 -1.93
N ARG A 41 -6.95 56.31 -0.88
CA ARG A 41 -6.33 57.53 -0.33
C ARG A 41 -5.39 57.19 0.83
N SER A 42 -4.10 57.32 0.53
CA SER A 42 -2.97 57.42 1.44
C SER A 42 -2.59 56.20 2.30
N PHE A 43 -1.33 55.78 2.11
CA PHE A 43 -0.53 54.83 2.90
C PHE A 43 -0.86 53.32 2.81
N HIS A 44 -0.12 52.66 1.91
CA HIS A 44 0.44 51.28 1.99
C HIS A 44 -0.50 50.05 2.18
N PHE A 45 -0.67 49.31 1.07
CA PHE A 45 -1.03 47.89 0.83
C PHE A 45 -1.56 47.02 2.00
N LYS A 46 -2.82 46.51 1.95
CA LYS A 46 -3.36 45.61 3.01
C LYS A 46 -4.37 44.51 2.60
N LEU A 47 -4.57 44.22 1.31
CA LEU A 47 -5.62 43.26 0.85
C LEU A 47 -5.09 41.86 0.48
N LEU A 48 -3.79 41.71 0.17
CA LEU A 48 -3.18 40.41 -0.13
C LEU A 48 -2.90 39.58 1.14
N ASP A 49 -2.70 40.23 2.29
CA ASP A 49 -2.27 39.58 3.54
C ASP A 49 -3.35 38.67 4.15
N ALA A 50 -4.65 38.97 3.99
CA ALA A 50 -5.71 38.19 4.63
C ALA A 50 -5.84 36.77 4.05
N LYS A 51 -5.76 36.62 2.72
CA LYS A 51 -5.75 35.28 2.08
C LYS A 51 -4.49 34.50 2.42
N GLU A 52 -3.34 35.17 2.48
CA GLU A 52 -2.08 34.55 2.88
C GLU A 52 -2.15 34.05 4.33
N GLN A 53 -2.61 34.90 5.24
CA GLN A 53 -2.71 34.59 6.66
C GLN A 53 -3.71 33.46 6.94
N THR A 54 -4.89 33.51 6.32
CA THR A 54 -5.90 32.45 6.47
C THR A 54 -5.39 31.12 5.94
N LEU A 55 -4.78 31.09 4.76
CA LEU A 55 -4.24 29.87 4.17
C LEU A 55 -3.03 29.32 4.96
N ALA A 56 -2.15 30.19 5.45
CA ALA A 56 -1.04 29.82 6.32
C ALA A 56 -1.54 29.18 7.63
N ASN A 57 -2.56 29.76 8.25
CA ASN A 57 -3.18 29.19 9.44
C ASN A 57 -3.76 27.80 9.13
N LEU A 58 -4.54 27.67 8.05
CA LEU A 58 -5.09 26.38 7.62
C LEU A 58 -3.98 25.33 7.41
N ALA A 59 -2.86 25.70 6.78
CA ALA A 59 -1.72 24.81 6.56
C ALA A 59 -1.07 24.34 7.87
N ASN A 60 -0.99 25.22 8.89
CA ASN A 60 -0.53 24.84 10.23
C ASN A 60 -1.49 23.87 10.92
N PHE A 61 -2.81 24.06 10.77
CA PHE A 61 -3.80 23.11 11.29
C PHE A 61 -3.75 21.76 10.58
N ALA A 62 -3.32 21.73 9.31
CA ALA A 62 -3.21 20.53 8.50
C ALA A 62 -2.11 19.55 8.98
N TYR A 63 -1.25 19.96 9.91
CA TYR A 63 -0.23 19.09 10.52
C TYR A 63 -0.80 18.11 11.55
N ASP A 64 -1.92 18.45 12.22
CA ASP A 64 -2.44 17.69 13.36
C ASP A 64 -3.64 16.81 12.94
N PRO A 65 -3.55 15.46 13.05
CA PRO A 65 -4.59 14.52 12.61
C PRO A 65 -5.97 14.77 13.22
N ILE A 66 -6.05 15.37 14.41
CA ILE A 66 -7.33 15.70 15.03
C ILE A 66 -8.20 16.65 14.17
N ASN A 67 -7.59 17.37 13.23
CA ASN A 67 -8.28 18.29 12.34
C ASN A 67 -8.75 17.63 11.03
N TYR A 68 -8.29 16.42 10.71
CA TYR A 68 -8.49 15.85 9.37
C TYR A 68 -9.98 15.64 9.03
N GLY A 69 -10.79 15.24 10.01
CA GLY A 69 -12.25 15.16 9.84
C GLY A 69 -12.86 16.50 9.45
N TYR A 70 -12.51 17.57 10.17
CA TYR A 70 -12.99 18.94 9.89
C TYR A 70 -12.46 19.47 8.55
N ILE A 71 -11.20 19.21 8.23
CA ILE A 71 -10.55 19.62 6.97
C ILE A 71 -11.29 19.04 5.77
N ARG A 72 -11.68 17.75 5.84
CA ARG A 72 -12.49 17.11 4.80
C ARG A 72 -13.89 17.69 4.73
N GLN A 73 -14.58 17.81 5.86
CA GLN A 73 -15.95 18.33 5.92
C GLN A 73 -16.05 19.78 5.40
N LEU A 74 -15.01 20.59 5.62
CA LEU A 74 -14.94 21.99 5.20
C LEU A 74 -14.31 22.19 3.81
N GLN A 75 -13.94 21.10 3.13
CA GLN A 75 -13.32 21.16 1.80
C GLN A 75 -12.04 22.01 1.75
N ILE A 76 -11.25 21.99 2.83
CA ILE A 76 -10.00 22.77 2.91
C ILE A 76 -8.93 22.23 1.94
N ILE A 77 -8.97 20.94 1.61
CA ILE A 77 -8.06 20.35 0.61
C ILE A 77 -8.29 21.00 -0.76
N ASP A 78 -9.54 21.25 -1.15
CA ASP A 78 -9.87 21.91 -2.42
C ASP A 78 -9.32 23.34 -2.47
N LEU A 79 -9.35 24.05 -1.33
CA LEU A 79 -8.74 25.38 -1.22
C LEU A 79 -7.24 25.34 -1.46
N PHE A 80 -6.54 24.36 -0.87
CA PHE A 80 -5.11 24.20 -1.12
C PHE A 80 -4.84 23.85 -2.58
N LEU A 81 -5.54 22.88 -3.16
CA LEU A 81 -5.35 22.48 -4.56
C LEU A 81 -5.58 23.64 -5.52
N TYR A 82 -6.64 24.42 -5.30
CA TYR A 82 -6.92 25.64 -6.08
C TYR A 82 -5.78 26.67 -5.95
N ALA A 83 -5.29 26.88 -4.72
CA ALA A 83 -4.22 27.82 -4.44
C ALA A 83 -2.85 27.43 -5.04
N LEU A 84 -2.63 26.17 -5.46
CA LEU A 84 -1.41 25.76 -6.16
C LEU A 84 -1.28 26.40 -7.55
N SER A 85 -2.39 26.83 -8.16
CA SER A 85 -2.43 27.48 -9.48
C SER A 85 -2.54 29.01 -9.41
N GLU A 86 -2.47 29.60 -8.21
CA GLU A 86 -2.50 31.05 -8.03
C GLU A 86 -1.15 31.70 -8.40
N ASN A 87 -1.18 32.95 -8.85
CA ASN A 87 0.03 33.68 -9.23
C ASN A 87 0.85 34.16 -8.02
N ASN A 88 0.26 34.14 -6.81
CA ASN A 88 0.93 34.60 -5.60
C ASN A 88 1.81 33.47 -5.02
N PRO A 89 3.15 33.62 -5.01
CA PRO A 89 4.06 32.58 -4.55
C PRO A 89 3.88 32.23 -3.07
N ARG A 90 3.46 33.17 -2.22
CA ARG A 90 3.20 32.90 -0.79
C ARG A 90 1.97 32.01 -0.62
N LEU A 91 0.91 32.25 -1.39
CA LEU A 91 -0.27 31.38 -1.38
C LEU A 91 0.08 29.96 -1.83
N VAL A 92 0.83 29.84 -2.94
CA VAL A 92 1.30 28.55 -3.44
C VAL A 92 2.14 27.83 -2.38
N ARG A 93 3.04 28.56 -1.69
CA ARG A 93 3.89 28.03 -0.62
C ARG A 93 3.09 27.49 0.57
N PHE A 94 2.11 28.24 1.07
CA PHE A 94 1.24 27.76 2.15
C PHE A 94 0.37 26.58 1.70
N ALA A 95 -0.14 26.64 0.47
CA ALA A 95 -0.95 25.58 -0.12
C ALA A 95 -0.18 24.25 -0.21
N ILE A 96 1.02 24.26 -0.80
CA ILE A 96 1.80 23.03 -0.95
C ILE A 96 2.28 22.48 0.41
N GLY A 97 2.56 23.35 1.38
CA GLY A 97 2.84 22.94 2.76
C GLY A 97 1.65 22.23 3.41
N GLY A 98 0.44 22.78 3.24
CA GLY A 98 -0.81 22.16 3.70
C GLY A 98 -1.07 20.79 3.05
N ILE A 99 -0.90 20.69 1.72
CA ILE A 99 -1.00 19.41 0.99
C ILE A 99 0.02 18.39 1.50
N CYS A 100 1.28 18.80 1.68
CA CYS A 100 2.35 17.93 2.17
C CYS A 100 2.00 17.34 3.55
N ASN A 101 1.52 18.19 4.47
CA ASN A 101 1.11 17.77 5.81
C ASN A 101 -0.05 16.76 5.80
N LEU A 102 -0.96 16.87 4.83
CA LEU A 102 -2.13 15.98 4.72
C LEU A 102 -1.85 14.69 3.94
N SER A 103 -0.77 14.64 3.17
CA SER A 103 -0.51 13.55 2.22
C SER A 103 -0.17 12.21 2.87
N LEU A 104 0.17 12.18 4.17
CA LEU A 104 0.44 10.93 4.91
C LEU A 104 -0.83 10.19 5.33
N ASP A 105 -1.95 10.89 5.50
CA ASP A 105 -3.24 10.28 5.83
C ASP A 105 -3.84 9.54 4.61
N PRO A 106 -4.24 8.26 4.74
CA PRO A 106 -4.75 7.49 3.61
C PRO A 106 -5.98 8.11 2.92
N ILE A 107 -6.91 8.69 3.69
CA ILE A 107 -8.16 9.25 3.15
C ILE A 107 -7.85 10.55 2.40
N ASN A 108 -7.08 11.45 3.01
CA ASN A 108 -6.67 12.71 2.38
C ASN A 108 -5.82 12.45 1.14
N LYS A 109 -4.91 11.47 1.19
CA LYS A 109 -4.11 11.03 0.04
C LYS A 109 -4.99 10.64 -1.15
N LEU A 110 -5.97 9.75 -0.94
CA LEU A 110 -6.91 9.34 -2.00
C LEU A 110 -7.70 10.54 -2.55
N TYR A 111 -8.11 11.46 -1.69
CA TYR A 111 -8.82 12.67 -2.10
C TYR A 111 -7.94 13.56 -2.99
N ILE A 112 -6.69 13.82 -2.61
CA ILE A 112 -5.73 14.61 -3.39
C ILE A 112 -5.48 13.97 -4.76
N LEU A 113 -5.31 12.64 -4.80
CA LEU A 113 -5.07 11.90 -6.04
C LEU A 113 -6.25 11.99 -7.02
N ARG A 114 -7.49 11.88 -6.52
CA ARG A 114 -8.71 12.00 -7.33
C ARG A 114 -8.90 13.41 -7.91
N ASN A 115 -8.42 14.43 -7.21
CA ASN A 115 -8.56 15.85 -7.60
C ASN A 115 -7.31 16.40 -8.30
N ARG A 116 -6.71 15.61 -9.22
CA ARG A 116 -5.57 16.01 -10.06
C ARG A 116 -4.33 16.50 -9.28
N GLY A 117 -4.18 16.08 -8.01
CA GLY A 117 -3.09 16.54 -7.15
C GLY A 117 -1.69 16.28 -7.71
N VAL A 118 -1.46 15.14 -8.37
CA VAL A 118 -0.16 14.83 -9.00
C VAL A 118 0.20 15.88 -10.06
N GLU A 119 -0.74 16.21 -10.94
CA GLU A 119 -0.54 17.18 -12.03
C GLU A 119 -0.21 18.56 -11.45
N LEU A 120 -1.04 19.05 -10.53
CA LEU A 120 -0.88 20.36 -9.88
C LEU A 120 0.44 20.48 -9.11
N ILE A 121 0.80 19.46 -8.33
CA ILE A 121 2.04 19.46 -7.54
C ILE A 121 3.27 19.34 -8.46
N SER A 122 3.20 18.50 -9.49
CA SER A 122 4.33 18.32 -10.42
C SER A 122 4.71 19.60 -11.17
N ALA A 123 3.73 20.47 -11.47
CA ALA A 123 3.96 21.77 -12.08
C ALA A 123 4.85 22.69 -11.21
N LEU A 124 4.83 22.50 -9.88
CA LEU A 124 5.63 23.29 -8.94
C LEU A 124 7.11 22.89 -8.92
N LEU A 125 7.49 21.76 -9.52
CA LEU A 125 8.90 21.32 -9.58
C LEU A 125 9.79 22.25 -10.42
N SER A 126 9.20 23.19 -11.16
CA SER A 126 9.90 24.24 -11.91
C SER A 126 10.04 25.55 -11.12
N SER A 127 9.56 25.61 -9.88
CA SER A 127 9.65 26.80 -9.02
C SER A 127 11.10 27.19 -8.71
N LYS A 128 11.34 28.48 -8.49
CA LYS A 128 12.59 29.02 -7.95
C LYS A 128 12.60 29.07 -6.41
N ASP A 129 11.45 28.91 -5.77
CA ASP A 129 11.32 28.89 -4.31
C ASP A 129 11.67 27.49 -3.78
N GLU A 130 12.67 27.45 -2.91
CA GLU A 130 13.25 26.20 -2.41
C GLU A 130 12.27 25.41 -1.52
N ASP A 131 11.44 26.09 -0.73
CA ASP A 131 10.51 25.42 0.18
C ASP A 131 9.29 24.89 -0.58
N ILE A 132 8.88 25.58 -1.65
CA ILE A 132 7.92 25.03 -2.61
C ILE A 132 8.47 23.73 -3.21
N LEU A 133 9.73 23.72 -3.67
CA LEU A 133 10.36 22.52 -4.23
C LEU A 133 10.42 21.38 -3.21
N LEU A 134 10.90 21.65 -1.99
CA LEU A 134 10.98 20.63 -0.93
C LEU A 134 9.62 20.03 -0.59
N SER A 135 8.60 20.87 -0.48
CA SER A 135 7.23 20.44 -0.17
C SER A 135 6.61 19.67 -1.34
N ALA A 136 6.85 20.09 -2.58
CA ALA A 136 6.36 19.43 -3.78
C ALA A 136 6.98 18.03 -3.95
N ILE A 137 8.30 17.90 -3.81
CA ILE A 137 8.98 16.61 -3.89
C ILE A 137 8.49 15.67 -2.78
N SER A 138 8.41 16.15 -1.54
CA SER A 138 7.93 15.35 -0.40
C SER A 138 6.48 14.91 -0.59
N SER A 139 5.61 15.81 -1.04
CA SER A 139 4.20 15.49 -1.33
C SER A 139 4.10 14.41 -2.39
N LEU A 140 4.83 14.54 -3.51
CA LEU A 140 4.86 13.52 -4.56
C LEU A 140 5.32 12.16 -4.02
N MET A 141 6.30 12.12 -3.10
CA MET A 141 6.72 10.87 -2.46
C MET A 141 5.64 10.27 -1.57
N PHE A 142 4.93 11.09 -0.80
CA PHE A 142 3.86 10.61 0.09
C PHE A 142 2.63 10.14 -0.67
N LEU A 143 2.34 10.72 -1.83
CA LEU A 143 1.18 10.38 -2.66
C LEU A 143 1.33 9.09 -3.47
N ILE A 144 2.43 8.35 -3.32
CA ILE A 144 2.70 7.14 -4.09
C ILE A 144 1.84 5.97 -3.60
N THR A 145 1.05 5.43 -4.52
CA THR A 145 0.24 4.21 -4.38
C THR A 145 0.49 3.29 -5.58
N SER A 146 -0.21 2.15 -5.67
CA SER A 146 -0.23 1.36 -6.92
C SER A 146 -0.70 2.18 -8.12
N ASP A 147 -1.70 3.04 -7.90
CA ASP A 147 -2.47 3.69 -8.96
C ASP A 147 -1.84 5.02 -9.41
N SER A 148 -1.21 5.75 -8.47
CA SER A 148 -0.59 7.05 -8.77
C SER A 148 0.85 6.91 -9.26
N ARG A 149 1.48 5.75 -9.06
CA ARG A 149 2.91 5.52 -9.32
C ARG A 149 3.30 5.96 -10.72
N SER A 150 2.66 5.40 -11.76
CA SER A 150 3.01 5.65 -13.16
C SER A 150 2.99 7.14 -13.53
N LYS A 151 2.05 7.90 -12.94
CA LYS A 151 1.95 9.36 -13.13
C LYS A 151 3.09 10.10 -12.42
N ILE A 152 3.40 9.72 -11.18
CA ILE A 152 4.44 10.35 -10.34
C ILE A 152 5.85 10.05 -10.86
N ILE A 153 6.08 8.88 -11.46
CA ILE A 153 7.36 8.52 -12.10
C ILE A 153 7.34 8.75 -13.62
N SER A 154 6.52 9.67 -14.11
CA SER A 154 6.48 10.06 -15.52
C SER A 154 7.84 10.58 -16.00
N PRO A 155 8.20 10.40 -17.29
CA PRO A 155 9.46 10.89 -17.84
C PRO A 155 9.74 12.36 -17.55
N GLU A 156 8.69 13.20 -17.57
CA GLU A 156 8.73 14.63 -17.32
C GLU A 156 9.17 14.92 -15.87
N ILE A 157 8.52 14.27 -14.89
CA ILE A 157 8.84 14.43 -13.47
C ILE A 157 10.25 13.88 -13.18
N ILE A 158 10.60 12.72 -13.73
CA ILE A 158 11.92 12.11 -13.55
C ILE A 158 13.02 13.01 -14.09
N LYS A 159 12.83 13.60 -15.28
CA LYS A 159 13.78 14.57 -15.85
C LYS A 159 13.98 15.77 -14.92
N GLN A 160 12.89 16.29 -14.36
CA GLN A 160 12.97 17.42 -13.44
C GLN A 160 13.66 17.04 -12.11
N MET A 161 13.36 15.86 -11.55
CA MET A 161 14.02 15.34 -10.35
C MET A 161 15.52 15.11 -10.56
N MET A 162 15.93 14.62 -11.73
CA MET A 162 17.35 14.49 -12.10
C MET A 162 18.03 15.86 -12.16
N LYS A 163 17.38 16.90 -12.70
CA LYS A 163 17.92 18.27 -12.67
C LYS A 163 18.10 18.76 -11.23
N LEU A 164 17.11 18.55 -10.37
CA LEU A 164 17.16 18.95 -8.96
C LEU A 164 18.16 18.14 -8.13
N SER A 165 18.56 16.95 -8.58
CA SER A 165 19.59 16.12 -7.95
C SER A 165 21.02 16.70 -7.99
N SER A 166 21.20 17.80 -8.72
CA SER A 166 22.41 18.62 -8.81
C SER A 166 22.19 20.06 -8.32
N SER A 167 21.13 20.31 -7.53
CA SER A 167 20.88 21.62 -6.94
C SER A 167 21.97 22.02 -5.93
N GLU A 168 22.28 23.31 -5.86
CA GLU A 168 23.17 23.88 -4.83
C GLU A 168 22.57 23.73 -3.41
N ASN A 169 21.24 23.71 -3.30
CA ASN A 169 20.57 23.46 -2.03
C ASN A 169 20.69 21.98 -1.65
N ILE A 170 21.44 21.73 -0.57
CA ILE A 170 21.74 20.38 -0.09
C ILE A 170 20.47 19.58 0.23
N ARG A 171 19.40 20.21 0.73
CA ARG A 171 18.15 19.51 1.08
C ARG A 171 17.43 19.06 -0.18
N ILE A 172 17.29 19.94 -1.17
CA ILE A 172 16.66 19.63 -2.47
C ILE A 172 17.46 18.55 -3.20
N MET A 173 18.79 18.69 -3.24
CA MET A 173 19.69 17.71 -3.83
C MET A 173 19.51 16.32 -3.19
N LYS A 174 19.58 16.23 -1.86
CA LYS A 174 19.42 14.96 -1.13
C LYS A 174 18.05 14.33 -1.36
N LEU A 175 16.98 15.12 -1.26
CA LEU A 175 15.61 14.63 -1.43
C LEU A 175 15.35 14.15 -2.86
N SER A 176 15.84 14.88 -3.87
CA SER A 176 15.72 14.51 -5.29
C SER A 176 16.54 13.24 -5.60
N ARG A 177 17.73 13.10 -5.01
CA ARG A 177 18.53 11.85 -5.09
C ARG A 177 17.85 10.68 -4.42
N PHE A 178 17.20 10.91 -3.27
CA PHE A 178 16.40 9.87 -2.63
C PHE A 178 15.24 9.45 -3.52
N PHE A 179 14.48 10.41 -4.07
CA PHE A 179 13.38 10.14 -5.01
C PHE A 179 13.86 9.28 -6.20
N THR A 180 14.86 9.77 -6.92
CA THR A 180 15.40 9.07 -8.10
C THR A 180 16.06 7.75 -7.75
N GLY A 181 16.75 7.65 -6.60
CA GLY A 181 17.37 6.42 -6.10
C GLY A 181 16.34 5.35 -5.73
N PHE A 182 15.29 5.75 -5.00
CA PHE A 182 14.17 4.90 -4.64
C PHE A 182 13.46 4.35 -5.89
N PHE A 183 13.33 5.18 -6.93
CA PHE A 183 12.75 4.77 -8.21
C PHE A 183 13.77 4.28 -9.24
N LYS A 184 15.05 4.11 -8.91
CA LYS A 184 16.10 3.76 -9.89
C LYS A 184 15.82 2.46 -10.65
N ASN A 185 15.22 1.48 -9.97
CA ASN A 185 14.77 0.22 -10.58
C ASN A 185 13.58 0.41 -11.54
N TYR A 186 12.75 1.42 -11.31
CA TYR A 186 11.62 1.82 -12.16
C TYR A 186 12.03 2.83 -13.26
N ILE A 187 13.11 3.58 -13.07
CA ILE A 187 13.67 4.52 -14.07
C ILE A 187 14.48 3.77 -15.12
N LYS A 188 15.13 2.65 -14.76
CA LYS A 188 15.68 1.71 -15.76
C LYS A 188 14.61 1.19 -16.72
N THR A 189 13.32 1.26 -16.35
CA THR A 189 12.19 0.90 -17.21
C THR A 189 11.52 2.10 -17.90
N SER A 190 11.98 3.35 -17.70
CA SER A 190 11.40 4.57 -18.29
C SER A 190 12.21 5.23 -19.42
N LYS A 191 13.39 4.70 -19.80
CA LYS A 191 13.68 4.65 -21.24
C LYS A 191 12.50 3.88 -21.80
N VAL A 192 11.70 4.48 -22.68
CA VAL A 192 10.67 3.79 -23.46
C VAL A 192 11.20 2.40 -23.76
N ARG A 193 10.76 1.39 -22.99
CA ARG A 193 10.78 0.04 -23.50
C ARG A 193 9.77 0.16 -24.60
N SER A 194 10.26 0.42 -25.81
CA SER A 194 9.79 -0.38 -26.90
C SER A 194 9.93 -1.80 -26.35
N PHE A 195 8.83 -2.35 -25.84
CA PHE A 195 8.76 -3.77 -25.47
C PHE A 195 9.08 -4.65 -26.68
N ALA A 196 9.27 -4.05 -27.86
CA ALA A 196 9.83 -4.62 -29.06
C ALA A 196 11.31 -5.05 -29.02
N ASN A 197 12.12 -4.86 -27.95
CA ASN A 197 13.58 -5.08 -28.09
C ASN A 197 14.34 -5.79 -26.95
N THR A 198 13.70 -6.59 -26.09
CA THR A 198 14.49 -7.48 -25.19
C THR A 198 14.01 -8.93 -25.10
N THR A 199 13.20 -9.40 -26.05
CA THR A 199 12.98 -10.86 -26.21
C THR A 199 12.65 -11.26 -27.64
N THR A 200 12.08 -10.38 -28.46
CA THR A 200 11.69 -10.67 -29.85
C THR A 200 12.85 -10.97 -30.81
N LYS A 201 14.10 -10.61 -30.49
CA LYS A 201 15.24 -10.89 -31.39
C LYS A 201 15.63 -12.38 -31.46
N ASN A 202 15.14 -13.23 -30.56
CA ASN A 202 15.51 -14.65 -30.50
C ASN A 202 14.32 -15.62 -30.42
N LEU A 203 13.07 -15.16 -30.55
CA LEU A 203 11.92 -16.06 -30.59
C LEU A 203 11.83 -16.72 -31.96
N ARG A 204 11.86 -18.05 -31.99
CA ARG A 204 11.76 -18.83 -33.21
C ARG A 204 10.45 -19.61 -33.21
N GLU A 205 9.88 -19.77 -34.41
CA GLU A 205 8.82 -20.75 -34.59
C GLU A 205 9.33 -22.12 -34.14
N GLY A 206 8.56 -22.78 -33.27
CA GLY A 206 8.96 -24.02 -32.63
C GLY A 206 9.35 -23.89 -31.15
N ASP A 207 9.71 -22.70 -30.65
CA ASP A 207 10.04 -22.51 -29.24
C ASP A 207 8.88 -22.90 -28.33
N GLN A 208 9.16 -23.62 -27.24
CA GLN A 208 8.15 -24.21 -26.37
C GLN A 208 8.55 -24.16 -24.89
N VAL A 209 7.56 -23.98 -24.01
CA VAL A 209 7.70 -24.11 -22.56
C VAL A 209 6.52 -24.88 -21.97
N SER A 210 6.80 -25.78 -21.02
CA SER A 210 5.79 -26.50 -20.24
C SER A 210 5.94 -26.17 -18.74
N VAL A 211 4.81 -26.11 -18.03
CA VAL A 211 4.74 -26.06 -16.56
C VAL A 211 3.69 -27.05 -16.07
N PHE A 212 4.00 -27.74 -14.98
CA PHE A 212 3.05 -28.60 -14.27
C PHE A 212 2.46 -27.86 -13.08
N LYS A 213 1.14 -27.94 -12.91
CA LYS A 213 0.45 -27.46 -11.70
C LYS A 213 -0.62 -28.45 -11.26
N ILE A 214 -0.67 -28.72 -9.96
CA ILE A 214 -1.78 -29.45 -9.33
C ILE A 214 -2.92 -28.45 -9.11
N ILE A 215 -4.12 -28.77 -9.61
CA ILE A 215 -5.32 -27.96 -9.37
C ILE A 215 -5.93 -28.37 -8.05
N THR A 216 -5.97 -27.48 -7.07
CA THR A 216 -6.53 -27.80 -5.75
C THR A 216 -7.97 -27.32 -5.62
N ASN A 217 -8.72 -27.88 -4.65
CA ASN A 217 -10.03 -27.34 -4.29
C ASN A 217 -9.95 -25.87 -3.85
N ASP A 218 -8.85 -25.47 -3.22
CA ASP A 218 -8.62 -24.08 -2.82
C ASP A 218 -8.45 -23.15 -4.04
N ASP A 219 -7.77 -23.60 -5.10
CA ASP A 219 -7.68 -22.83 -6.36
C ASP A 219 -9.08 -22.63 -6.99
N ILE A 220 -9.92 -23.67 -6.99
CA ILE A 220 -11.28 -23.63 -7.54
C ILE A 220 -12.16 -22.69 -6.71
N LEU A 221 -12.10 -22.77 -5.38
CA LEU A 221 -12.89 -21.93 -4.48
C LEU A 221 -12.47 -20.45 -4.57
N LYS A 222 -11.16 -20.16 -4.59
CA LYS A 222 -10.67 -18.79 -4.79
C LYS A 222 -11.07 -18.22 -6.13
N PHE A 223 -11.09 -19.05 -7.17
CA PHE A 223 -11.55 -18.62 -8.49
C PHE A 223 -13.06 -18.36 -8.50
N ALA A 224 -13.85 -19.21 -7.84
CA ALA A 224 -15.29 -18.97 -7.64
C ALA A 224 -15.55 -17.67 -6.86
N GLU A 225 -14.77 -17.39 -5.81
CA GLU A 225 -14.86 -16.13 -5.05
C GLU A 225 -14.50 -14.90 -5.89
N LEU A 226 -13.44 -15.00 -6.69
CA LEU A 226 -13.01 -13.92 -7.57
C LEU A 226 -14.02 -13.61 -8.67
N THR A 227 -14.66 -14.64 -9.22
CA THR A 227 -15.52 -14.53 -10.41
C THR A 227 -17.02 -14.49 -10.10
N GLY A 228 -17.42 -14.93 -8.90
CA GLY A 228 -18.80 -15.19 -8.53
C GLY A 228 -19.37 -16.50 -9.10
N ASP A 229 -18.59 -17.31 -9.82
CA ASP A 229 -19.05 -18.58 -10.40
C ASP A 229 -18.99 -19.72 -9.38
N TYR A 230 -20.04 -19.84 -8.58
CA TYR A 230 -20.27 -20.90 -7.61
C TYR A 230 -21.13 -22.04 -8.16
N ASN A 231 -21.10 -22.30 -9.47
CA ASN A 231 -21.85 -23.42 -10.02
C ASN A 231 -21.51 -24.72 -9.24
N PRO A 232 -22.50 -25.48 -8.75
CA PRO A 232 -22.28 -26.65 -7.88
C PRO A 232 -21.29 -27.69 -8.43
N ILE A 233 -21.09 -27.75 -9.75
CA ILE A 233 -20.06 -28.61 -10.37
C ILE A 233 -18.63 -28.29 -9.89
N HIS A 234 -18.40 -27.08 -9.40
CA HIS A 234 -17.11 -26.57 -8.90
C HIS A 234 -16.98 -26.68 -7.37
N THR A 235 -18.07 -26.72 -6.61
CA THR A 235 -18.03 -26.49 -5.16
C THR A 235 -18.73 -27.58 -4.33
N GLU A 236 -19.70 -28.29 -4.90
CA GLU A 236 -20.59 -29.21 -4.18
C GLU A 236 -20.52 -30.65 -4.72
N SER A 237 -19.61 -30.93 -5.66
CA SER A 237 -19.40 -32.26 -6.23
C SER A 237 -18.44 -33.09 -5.40
N ALA A 238 -18.65 -34.40 -5.34
CA ALA A 238 -17.69 -35.34 -4.76
C ALA A 238 -16.30 -35.28 -5.43
N ARG A 239 -16.26 -34.85 -6.70
CA ARG A 239 -15.04 -34.44 -7.41
C ARG A 239 -15.31 -33.13 -8.14
N ASN A 240 -14.90 -32.03 -7.51
CA ASN A 240 -15.04 -30.68 -8.06
C ASN A 240 -14.28 -30.56 -9.37
N ILE A 241 -14.96 -30.07 -10.41
CA ILE A 241 -14.37 -29.78 -11.71
C ILE A 241 -13.77 -28.37 -11.63
N ALA A 242 -12.60 -28.14 -12.24
CA ALA A 242 -12.00 -26.82 -12.32
C ALA A 242 -12.73 -25.94 -13.34
N HIS A 243 -12.85 -24.64 -13.07
CA HIS A 243 -13.35 -23.69 -14.07
C HIS A 243 -12.43 -23.68 -15.29
N GLY A 244 -13.00 -23.76 -16.49
CA GLY A 244 -12.19 -23.65 -17.72
C GLY A 244 -11.40 -22.34 -17.79
N ALA A 245 -11.97 -21.25 -17.28
CA ALA A 245 -11.32 -19.96 -17.19
C ALA A 245 -10.14 -19.93 -16.18
N LEU A 246 -10.20 -20.72 -15.11
CA LEU A 246 -9.07 -20.90 -14.18
C LEU A 246 -7.88 -21.54 -14.92
N LEU A 247 -8.13 -22.56 -15.74
CA LEU A 247 -7.10 -23.19 -16.56
C LEU A 247 -6.53 -22.22 -17.61
N ASN A 248 -7.37 -21.37 -18.22
CA ASN A 248 -6.90 -20.30 -19.11
C ASN A 248 -6.01 -19.28 -18.38
N GLY A 249 -6.31 -18.99 -17.10
CA GLY A 249 -5.46 -18.14 -16.26
C GLY A 249 -4.02 -18.66 -16.15
N LEU A 250 -3.81 -19.99 -16.12
CA LEU A 250 -2.48 -20.59 -16.11
C LEU A 250 -1.74 -20.39 -17.45
N VAL A 251 -2.46 -20.52 -18.57
CA VAL A 251 -1.93 -20.24 -19.92
C VAL A 251 -1.50 -18.77 -20.01
N SER A 252 -2.35 -17.84 -19.54
CA SER A 252 -2.04 -16.41 -19.51
C SER A 252 -0.80 -16.10 -18.66
N GLY A 253 -0.68 -16.72 -17.48
CA GLY A 253 0.50 -16.60 -16.63
C GLY A 253 1.78 -17.07 -17.32
N LEU A 254 1.72 -18.17 -18.07
CA LEU A 254 2.86 -18.72 -18.81
C LEU A 254 3.28 -17.80 -19.98
N ILE A 255 2.31 -17.27 -20.72
CA ILE A 255 2.52 -16.31 -21.81
C ILE A 255 3.15 -15.01 -21.30
N GLY A 256 2.58 -14.44 -20.24
CA GLY A 256 2.99 -13.14 -19.69
C GLY A 256 4.29 -13.17 -18.89
N THR A 257 4.80 -14.35 -18.51
CA THR A 257 5.99 -14.46 -17.65
C THR A 257 7.13 -15.32 -18.21
N LYS A 258 6.85 -16.30 -19.09
CA LYS A 258 7.88 -17.22 -19.61
C LYS A 258 8.06 -17.10 -21.12
N LEU A 259 7.05 -17.40 -21.92
CA LEU A 259 7.16 -17.45 -23.39
C LEU A 259 5.84 -16.98 -24.02
N PRO A 260 5.81 -15.86 -24.77
CA PRO A 260 6.93 -14.99 -25.16
C PRO A 260 7.54 -14.16 -24.01
N GLY A 261 6.85 -14.05 -22.87
CA GLY A 261 7.37 -13.42 -21.65
C GLY A 261 6.82 -12.01 -21.40
N ALA A 262 7.47 -11.30 -20.48
CA ALA A 262 6.98 -10.03 -19.95
C ALA A 262 6.76 -8.96 -21.03
N GLY A 263 5.57 -8.35 -21.02
CA GLY A 263 5.15 -7.35 -22.01
C GLY A 263 4.33 -7.93 -23.18
N THR A 264 4.10 -9.25 -23.20
CA THR A 264 3.16 -9.87 -24.14
C THR A 264 1.74 -9.49 -23.78
N VAL A 265 0.98 -9.05 -24.78
CA VAL A 265 -0.47 -8.81 -24.69
C VAL A 265 -1.16 -9.86 -25.54
N VAL A 266 -2.10 -10.58 -24.93
CA VAL A 266 -2.94 -11.56 -25.63
C VAL A 266 -4.09 -10.82 -26.29
N ILE A 267 -4.21 -10.94 -27.62
CA ILE A 267 -5.24 -10.26 -28.42
C ILE A 267 -6.44 -11.18 -28.66
N GLU A 268 -6.18 -12.46 -28.93
CA GLU A 268 -7.20 -13.48 -29.22
C GLU A 268 -6.75 -14.83 -28.65
N GLN A 269 -7.72 -15.63 -28.18
CA GLN A 269 -7.51 -17.01 -27.74
C GLN A 269 -8.68 -17.87 -28.17
N ASN A 270 -8.38 -19.07 -28.66
CA ASN A 270 -9.38 -20.11 -28.89
C ASN A 270 -9.14 -21.24 -27.88
N LEU A 271 -10.19 -21.68 -27.18
CA LEU A 271 -10.10 -22.60 -26.06
C LEU A 271 -11.05 -23.78 -26.26
N THR A 272 -10.53 -24.99 -26.09
CA THR A 272 -11.32 -26.23 -26.13
C THR A 272 -11.07 -27.03 -24.87
N PHE A 273 -12.15 -27.51 -24.23
CA PHE A 273 -12.10 -28.31 -23.00
C PHE A 273 -12.58 -29.74 -23.29
N PRO A 274 -11.74 -30.62 -23.85
CA PRO A 274 -12.17 -31.93 -24.34
C PRO A 274 -12.51 -32.91 -23.22
N LYS A 275 -11.98 -32.70 -22.00
CA LYS A 275 -12.22 -33.51 -20.81
C LYS A 275 -12.29 -32.64 -19.56
N PRO A 276 -13.05 -33.04 -18.53
CA PRO A 276 -13.05 -32.34 -17.24
C PRO A 276 -11.67 -32.46 -16.57
N CYS A 277 -11.25 -31.37 -15.93
CA CYS A 277 -10.11 -31.36 -15.01
C CYS A 277 -10.67 -31.33 -13.60
N TYR A 278 -10.28 -32.26 -12.74
CA TYR A 278 -10.76 -32.35 -11.37
C TYR A 278 -9.79 -31.74 -10.37
N ALA A 279 -10.29 -31.36 -9.19
CA ALA A 279 -9.45 -31.06 -8.05
C ALA A 279 -8.58 -32.29 -7.69
N GLY A 280 -7.28 -32.05 -7.55
CA GLY A 280 -6.24 -33.05 -7.36
C GLY A 280 -5.50 -33.42 -8.65
N ASP A 281 -6.02 -33.10 -9.83
CA ASP A 281 -5.35 -33.41 -11.09
C ASP A 281 -4.09 -32.55 -11.26
N THR A 282 -3.05 -33.17 -11.83
CA THR A 282 -1.88 -32.44 -12.32
C THR A 282 -2.12 -32.08 -13.78
N VAL A 283 -2.09 -30.79 -14.07
CA VAL A 283 -2.24 -30.23 -15.41
C VAL A 283 -0.86 -29.82 -15.93
N GLU A 284 -0.51 -30.31 -17.12
CA GLU A 284 0.59 -29.76 -17.90
C GLU A 284 0.04 -28.64 -18.79
N VAL A 285 0.63 -27.45 -18.64
CA VAL A 285 0.33 -26.29 -19.49
C VAL A 285 1.52 -26.06 -20.39
N THR A 286 1.31 -26.23 -21.69
CA THR A 286 2.35 -26.08 -22.70
C THR A 286 2.02 -24.97 -23.67
N VAL A 287 2.99 -24.08 -23.89
CA VAL A 287 2.88 -22.94 -24.81
C VAL A 287 3.98 -23.07 -25.85
N LYS A 288 3.60 -23.09 -27.14
CA LYS A 288 4.50 -23.21 -28.29
C LYS A 288 4.27 -22.08 -29.28
N ILE A 289 5.36 -21.49 -29.78
CA ILE A 289 5.31 -20.49 -30.85
C ILE A 289 5.06 -21.22 -32.16
N VAL A 290 3.86 -21.06 -32.73
CA VAL A 290 3.49 -21.67 -34.02
C VAL A 290 3.86 -20.77 -35.17
N SER A 291 3.65 -19.45 -35.03
CA SER A 291 4.14 -18.47 -36.00
C SER A 291 4.50 -17.15 -35.33
N ALA A 292 5.57 -16.50 -35.80
CA ALA A 292 6.05 -15.22 -35.31
C ALA A 292 6.19 -14.23 -36.48
N LYS A 293 5.15 -13.41 -36.73
CA LYS A 293 5.20 -12.35 -37.75
C LYS A 293 5.41 -10.99 -37.09
N MET A 294 6.30 -10.17 -37.66
CA MET A 294 6.72 -8.88 -37.09
C MET A 294 5.65 -7.77 -37.11
N TYR A 295 4.39 -8.11 -37.40
CA TYR A 295 3.24 -7.21 -37.34
C TYR A 295 2.12 -7.84 -36.51
N LEU A 296 2.00 -7.38 -35.25
CA LEU A 296 0.80 -7.37 -34.40
C LEU A 296 -0.11 -8.61 -34.29
N ALA A 297 0.36 -9.83 -34.57
CA ALA A 297 -0.37 -11.05 -34.21
C ALA A 297 0.58 -12.21 -33.92
N LEU A 298 0.58 -12.70 -32.68
CA LEU A 298 1.16 -13.99 -32.29
C LEU A 298 0.01 -14.98 -32.17
N VAL A 299 -0.03 -15.98 -33.06
CA VAL A 299 -0.98 -17.10 -32.97
C VAL A 299 -0.33 -18.18 -32.11
N MET A 300 -0.88 -18.38 -30.91
CA MET A 300 -0.39 -19.36 -29.94
C MET A 300 -1.43 -20.46 -29.76
N MET A 301 -1.06 -21.71 -30.07
CA MET A 301 -1.83 -22.89 -29.67
C MET A 301 -1.34 -23.36 -28.31
N ALA A 302 -2.23 -23.35 -27.31
CA ALA A 302 -1.99 -23.94 -26.01
C ALA A 302 -2.77 -25.26 -25.92
N LEU A 303 -2.07 -26.36 -25.64
CA LEU A 303 -2.66 -27.66 -25.39
C LEU A 303 -2.51 -27.97 -23.89
N CYS A 304 -3.63 -28.12 -23.18
CA CYS A 304 -3.63 -28.57 -21.80
C CYS A 304 -3.98 -30.05 -21.77
N ILE A 305 -3.09 -30.88 -21.23
CA ILE A 305 -3.31 -32.31 -21.03
C ILE A 305 -3.33 -32.56 -19.52
N SER A 306 -4.42 -33.16 -19.02
CA SER A 306 -4.54 -33.60 -17.64
C SER A 306 -4.29 -35.11 -17.53
N TYR A 307 -3.57 -35.53 -16.48
CA TYR A 307 -3.40 -36.94 -16.12
C TYR A 307 -3.90 -37.16 -14.68
N SER A 308 -4.69 -38.21 -14.46
CA SER A 308 -5.16 -38.63 -13.14
C SER A 308 -4.31 -39.80 -12.62
N HIS A 309 -3.53 -39.60 -11.55
CA HIS A 309 -2.88 -40.70 -10.83
C HIS A 309 -3.76 -41.11 -9.64
N ALA A 310 -4.26 -42.35 -9.65
CA ALA A 310 -5.04 -42.88 -8.55
C ALA A 310 -4.12 -43.54 -7.53
N GLU A 311 -3.96 -42.95 -6.34
CA GLU A 311 -3.45 -43.68 -5.16
C GLU A 311 -4.57 -43.90 -4.16
N LYS A 312 -4.73 -45.16 -3.75
CA LYS A 312 -5.77 -45.67 -2.85
C LYS A 312 -5.45 -45.33 -1.38
N ASN A 313 -6.54 -45.02 -0.67
CA ASN A 313 -6.78 -45.13 0.78
C ASN A 313 -6.11 -44.11 1.72
N SER A 314 -6.94 -43.28 2.37
CA SER A 314 -7.40 -43.61 3.74
C SER A 314 -8.49 -42.63 4.21
N THR A 315 -9.49 -43.23 4.83
CA THR A 315 -10.72 -42.66 5.38
C THR A 315 -10.48 -41.64 6.49
N VAL A 316 -11.09 -40.46 6.40
CA VAL A 316 -11.47 -39.68 7.59
C VAL A 316 -12.88 -39.13 7.39
N SER A 317 -13.76 -39.59 8.26
CA SER A 317 -15.19 -39.30 8.33
C SER A 317 -15.45 -37.86 8.78
N ASN A 318 -16.48 -37.27 8.16
CA ASN A 318 -17.14 -36.03 8.55
C ASN A 318 -17.69 -36.10 9.97
N ILE A 319 -17.43 -35.08 10.79
CA ILE A 319 -18.42 -34.55 11.74
C ILE A 319 -18.32 -33.02 11.74
N VAL A 320 -19.20 -32.40 10.97
CA VAL A 320 -19.62 -31.00 11.18
C VAL A 320 -20.58 -31.01 12.35
N LYS A 321 -20.29 -30.25 13.40
CA LYS A 321 -21.31 -29.79 14.35
C LYS A 321 -21.34 -28.27 14.33
N SER A 322 -22.43 -27.74 13.80
CA SER A 322 -22.85 -26.36 14.00
C SER A 322 -23.23 -26.15 15.46
N SER A 323 -22.79 -25.03 16.05
CA SER A 323 -23.45 -24.47 17.22
C SER A 323 -23.42 -22.95 17.15
N THR A 324 -24.62 -22.40 17.20
CA THR A 324 -25.03 -20.99 17.19
C THR A 324 -24.74 -20.25 18.51
N ASN A 325 -24.70 -18.92 18.38
CA ASN A 325 -24.87 -17.83 19.38
C ASN A 325 -23.66 -17.32 20.19
N SER A 326 -23.20 -16.12 19.87
CA SER A 326 -23.54 -14.85 20.58
C SER A 326 -22.50 -13.77 20.27
N HIS A 327 -22.91 -12.49 20.25
CA HIS A 327 -22.11 -11.35 19.83
C HIS A 327 -20.89 -11.08 20.74
N GLU A 328 -19.72 -11.56 20.33
CA GLU A 328 -18.42 -10.93 20.59
C GLU A 328 -17.81 -10.59 19.23
N GLN A 329 -17.33 -9.36 19.05
CA GLN A 329 -16.61 -8.97 17.83
C GLN A 329 -15.37 -9.86 17.71
N SER A 330 -15.44 -10.88 16.86
CA SER A 330 -14.32 -11.80 16.63
C SER A 330 -13.14 -11.04 16.06
N VAL A 331 -12.04 -10.96 16.80
CA VAL A 331 -10.83 -10.29 16.34
C VAL A 331 -10.20 -11.12 15.21
N GLY A 332 -9.85 -10.47 14.10
CA GLY A 332 -9.16 -11.12 12.99
C GLY A 332 -7.75 -11.59 13.37
N CYS A 333 -7.00 -12.12 12.42
CA CYS A 333 -5.61 -12.49 12.68
C CYS A 333 -4.76 -11.23 12.88
N VAL A 334 -4.26 -11.01 14.10
CA VAL A 334 -3.41 -9.88 14.45
C VAL A 334 -2.06 -10.38 14.92
N CYS A 335 -0.99 -9.75 14.47
CA CYS A 335 0.40 -10.09 14.76
C CYS A 335 1.01 -9.00 15.63
N ALA A 336 1.76 -9.40 16.64
CA ALA A 336 2.52 -8.47 17.46
C ALA A 336 3.88 -9.03 17.86
N VAL A 337 4.87 -8.15 17.99
CA VAL A 337 6.19 -8.49 18.52
C VAL A 337 6.38 -7.82 19.86
N PHE A 338 6.62 -8.62 20.91
CA PHE A 338 6.91 -8.16 22.25
C PHE A 338 8.33 -8.56 22.67
N LEU A 339 9.01 -7.69 23.42
CA LEU A 339 10.30 -8.00 24.00
C LEU A 339 10.16 -8.77 25.31
N SER A 340 11.19 -9.53 25.69
CA SER A 340 11.18 -10.42 26.87
C SER A 340 10.90 -9.71 28.20
N GLY A 341 11.17 -8.40 28.31
CA GLY A 341 10.81 -7.61 29.49
C GLY A 341 9.32 -7.27 29.60
N GLN A 342 8.53 -7.49 28.54
CA GLN A 342 7.10 -7.15 28.50
C GLN A 342 6.19 -8.28 28.99
N PHE A 343 6.70 -9.50 29.17
CA PHE A 343 5.92 -10.64 29.59
C PHE A 343 6.76 -11.62 30.40
N LYS A 344 6.11 -12.47 31.20
CA LYS A 344 6.78 -13.55 31.93
C LYS A 344 6.67 -14.85 31.14
N LYS A 345 7.81 -15.42 30.73
CA LYS A 345 7.83 -16.69 29.99
C LYS A 345 7.18 -17.81 30.83
N GLY A 346 6.25 -18.55 30.24
CA GLY A 346 5.50 -19.61 30.91
C GLY A 346 4.33 -19.13 31.79
N SER A 347 4.13 -17.81 31.94
CA SER A 347 2.95 -17.25 32.60
C SER A 347 1.76 -17.15 31.64
N LYS A 348 0.55 -17.21 32.19
CA LYS A 348 -0.70 -16.88 31.49
C LYS A 348 -0.99 -15.37 31.45
N GLU A 349 -0.16 -14.55 32.11
CA GLU A 349 -0.27 -13.09 32.08
C GLU A 349 -0.09 -12.55 30.66
N GLN A 350 -0.94 -11.60 30.26
CA GLN A 350 -0.84 -10.89 28.99
C GLN A 350 0.40 -9.97 28.97
N PRO A 351 1.03 -9.74 27.81
CA PRO A 351 2.15 -8.81 27.69
C PRO A 351 1.73 -7.38 28.06
N LYS A 352 2.63 -6.65 28.71
CA LYS A 352 2.42 -5.28 29.18
C LYS A 352 3.00 -4.26 28.21
N GLY A 353 2.32 -3.13 28.08
CA GLY A 353 2.71 -2.03 27.20
C GLY A 353 2.39 -2.30 25.73
N TYR A 354 2.93 -1.46 24.85
CA TYR A 354 2.71 -1.57 23.41
C TYR A 354 3.68 -2.56 22.76
N PRO A 355 3.24 -3.32 21.75
CA PRO A 355 4.15 -4.16 20.99
C PRO A 355 5.10 -3.30 20.15
N ALA A 356 6.33 -3.78 19.97
CA ALA A 356 7.32 -3.11 19.15
C ALA A 356 7.00 -3.18 17.65
N LEU A 357 6.21 -4.17 17.21
CA LEU A 357 5.62 -4.26 15.88
C LEU A 357 4.20 -4.77 15.99
N PHE A 358 3.30 -4.24 15.16
CA PHE A 358 1.89 -4.61 15.13
C PHE A 358 1.38 -4.67 13.69
N HIS A 359 0.63 -5.71 13.33
CA HIS A 359 0.07 -5.87 12.00
C HIS A 359 -1.26 -6.64 12.06
N GLU A 360 -2.28 -6.16 11.35
CA GLU A 360 -3.58 -6.83 11.24
C GLU A 360 -3.74 -7.40 9.84
N HIS A 361 -4.15 -8.67 9.74
CA HIS A 361 -4.49 -9.30 8.48
C HIS A 361 -5.97 -9.09 8.15
N PRO A 362 -6.31 -8.73 6.89
CA PRO A 362 -7.69 -8.44 6.49
C PRO A 362 -8.56 -9.70 6.35
N ASP A 363 -7.97 -10.88 6.14
CA ASP A 363 -8.73 -12.12 5.92
C ASP A 363 -9.17 -12.74 7.27
N PRO A 364 -10.46 -13.07 7.45
CA PRO A 364 -10.91 -13.80 8.62
C PRO A 364 -10.35 -15.24 8.59
N LEU A 365 -9.84 -15.71 9.73
CA LEU A 365 -9.33 -17.08 9.90
C LEU A 365 -10.26 -17.86 10.84
N PRO A 366 -10.35 -19.20 10.68
CA PRO A 366 -11.23 -20.00 11.53
C PRO A 366 -10.78 -19.97 12.99
N CYS A 367 -11.74 -20.00 13.92
CA CYS A 367 -11.49 -20.03 15.37
C CYS A 367 -11.08 -21.42 15.87
N THR A 368 -10.05 -21.99 15.26
CA THR A 368 -9.57 -23.34 15.55
C THR A 368 -8.06 -23.35 15.75
N ALA A 369 -7.52 -24.45 16.29
CA ALA A 369 -6.07 -24.64 16.38
C ALA A 369 -5.39 -24.54 15.00
N ILE A 370 -6.08 -24.94 13.93
CA ILE A 370 -5.61 -24.83 12.55
C ILE A 370 -5.57 -23.36 12.12
N GLY A 371 -6.62 -22.59 12.39
CA GLY A 371 -6.63 -21.15 12.12
C GLY A 371 -5.57 -20.39 12.90
N ASN A 372 -5.30 -20.78 14.14
CA ASN A 372 -4.21 -20.21 14.92
C ASN A 372 -2.83 -20.51 14.31
N LYS A 373 -2.59 -21.74 13.85
CA LYS A 373 -1.36 -22.09 13.12
C LYS A 373 -1.22 -21.30 11.83
N LEU A 374 -2.31 -21.15 11.07
CA LEU A 374 -2.32 -20.36 9.84
C LEU A 374 -2.05 -18.88 10.13
N CYS A 375 -2.63 -18.33 11.20
CA CYS A 375 -2.35 -16.98 11.65
C CYS A 375 -0.87 -16.81 12.05
N THR A 376 -0.31 -17.75 12.81
CA THR A 376 1.13 -17.77 13.13
C THR A 376 1.99 -17.77 11.85
N SER A 377 1.65 -18.58 10.85
CA SER A 377 2.36 -18.61 9.57
C SER A 377 2.28 -17.28 8.82
N LYS A 378 1.08 -16.70 8.69
CA LYS A 378 0.88 -15.38 8.05
C LYS A 378 1.64 -14.26 8.78
N CYS A 379 1.61 -14.28 10.12
CA CYS A 379 2.36 -13.34 10.94
C CYS A 379 3.87 -13.48 10.77
N LEU A 380 4.38 -14.71 10.66
CA LEU A 380 5.78 -14.95 10.39
C LEU A 380 6.18 -14.40 9.02
N ASP A 381 5.41 -14.69 7.97
CA ASP A 381 5.67 -14.20 6.61
C ASP A 381 5.69 -12.66 6.52
N ALA A 382 4.81 -12.00 7.27
CA ALA A 382 4.77 -10.55 7.37
C ALA A 382 6.06 -9.99 8.00
N ILE A 383 6.55 -10.62 9.08
CA ILE A 383 7.71 -10.14 9.85
C ILE A 383 9.04 -10.52 9.20
N VAL A 384 9.12 -11.65 8.48
CA VAL A 384 10.35 -12.14 7.82
C VAL A 384 10.97 -11.07 6.92
N ARG A 385 10.14 -10.28 6.22
CA ARG A 385 10.60 -9.19 5.33
C ARG A 385 11.31 -8.06 6.08
N HIS A 386 11.06 -7.91 7.37
CA HIS A 386 11.64 -6.86 8.22
C HIS A 386 12.85 -7.35 9.04
N LEU A 387 13.13 -8.65 9.07
CA LEU A 387 14.23 -9.23 9.85
C LEU A 387 15.61 -8.63 9.57
N PRO A 388 16.01 -8.31 8.31
CA PRO A 388 17.32 -7.72 8.04
C PRO A 388 17.57 -6.39 8.77
N ASN A 389 16.53 -5.57 8.93
CA ASN A 389 16.58 -4.27 9.60
C ASN A 389 15.91 -4.26 10.99
N SER A 390 15.70 -5.45 11.58
CA SER A 390 14.92 -5.60 12.81
C SER A 390 15.45 -4.79 14.00
N GLN A 391 16.77 -4.59 14.13
CA GLN A 391 17.36 -3.82 15.23
C GLN A 391 16.95 -2.35 15.21
N ALA A 392 17.08 -1.68 14.06
CA ALA A 392 16.68 -0.27 13.93
C ALA A 392 15.16 -0.10 14.07
N MET A 393 14.39 -1.02 13.48
CA MET A 393 12.92 -1.02 13.57
C MET A 393 12.43 -1.21 15.00
N LEU A 394 12.97 -2.20 15.73
CA LEU A 394 12.59 -2.48 17.11
C LEU A 394 12.97 -1.32 18.05
N CYS A 395 14.22 -0.85 17.98
CA CYS A 395 14.67 0.23 18.86
C CYS A 395 13.93 1.55 18.62
N ALA A 396 13.57 1.87 17.38
CA ALA A 396 12.79 3.06 17.07
C ALA A 396 11.31 2.97 17.49
N SER A 397 10.80 1.76 17.71
CA SER A 397 9.37 1.52 17.99
C SER A 397 9.07 1.29 19.47
N ILE A 398 10.08 1.04 20.30
CA ILE A 398 9.94 0.92 21.76
C ILE A 398 10.15 2.28 22.43
N ASP A 399 9.41 2.53 23.51
CA ASP A 399 9.43 3.78 24.28
C ASP A 399 10.38 3.75 25.50
N ARG A 400 11.26 2.75 25.55
CA ARG A 400 12.20 2.51 26.64
C ARG A 400 13.51 1.94 26.13
N ASP A 401 14.57 2.13 26.92
CA ASP A 401 15.81 1.42 26.73
C ASP A 401 15.65 -0.06 27.08
N CYS A 402 16.44 -0.91 26.41
CA CYS A 402 16.50 -2.33 26.70
C CYS A 402 17.93 -2.87 26.58
N TYR A 403 18.23 -3.90 27.35
CA TYR A 403 19.53 -4.57 27.35
C TYR A 403 19.32 -6.09 27.29
N LYS A 404 19.90 -6.72 26.28
CA LYS A 404 19.87 -8.17 26.02
C LYS A 404 18.47 -8.78 26.06
N GLU A 405 17.51 -8.10 25.45
CA GLU A 405 16.14 -8.62 25.33
C GLU A 405 15.93 -9.37 24.02
N ARG A 406 15.02 -10.36 24.03
CA ARG A 406 14.63 -11.10 22.82
C ARG A 406 13.23 -10.72 22.38
N ALA A 407 13.07 -10.56 21.07
CA ALA A 407 11.78 -10.36 20.43
C ALA A 407 11.03 -11.69 20.28
N HIS A 408 9.75 -11.70 20.65
CA HIS A 408 8.86 -12.86 20.60
C HIS A 408 7.59 -12.51 19.82
N LEU A 409 7.14 -13.46 19.00
CA LEU A 409 5.94 -13.30 18.20
C LEU A 409 4.70 -13.74 18.98
N PHE A 410 3.72 -12.84 19.04
CA PHE A 410 2.39 -13.07 19.56
C PHE A 410 1.36 -12.91 18.45
N MET A 411 0.23 -13.58 18.61
CA MET A 411 -0.91 -13.45 17.71
C MET A 411 -2.23 -13.33 18.47
N LYS A 412 -3.23 -12.73 17.83
CA LYS A 412 -4.65 -12.85 18.21
C LYS A 412 -5.38 -13.49 17.04
N ASN A 413 -6.36 -14.33 17.36
CA ASN A 413 -7.31 -14.86 16.40
C ASN A 413 -8.58 -15.24 17.14
N CYS A 414 -9.70 -14.67 16.71
CA CYS A 414 -11.04 -14.75 17.29
C CYS A 414 -11.22 -14.15 18.68
N LYS A 415 -10.32 -14.43 19.62
CA LYS A 415 -10.32 -13.81 20.95
C LYS A 415 -9.39 -12.61 20.98
N ASP A 416 -9.78 -11.58 21.73
CA ASP A 416 -8.96 -10.39 21.95
C ASP A 416 -7.85 -10.61 23.00
N GLU A 417 -7.20 -11.78 22.98
CA GLU A 417 -6.14 -12.18 23.91
C GLU A 417 -4.88 -12.55 23.15
N TRP A 418 -3.73 -12.02 23.56
CA TRP A 418 -2.46 -12.38 22.94
C TRP A 418 -2.08 -13.82 23.28
N ILE A 419 -1.80 -14.59 22.23
CA ILE A 419 -1.30 -15.95 22.29
C ILE A 419 0.18 -15.94 21.89
N ASN A 420 1.04 -16.41 22.79
CA ASN A 420 2.47 -16.56 22.50
C ASN A 420 2.67 -17.73 21.51
N THR A 421 3.29 -17.46 20.36
CA THR A 421 3.55 -18.49 19.34
C THR A 421 4.74 -19.39 19.68
N ASN A 422 5.48 -19.07 20.74
CA ASN A 422 6.80 -19.61 21.12
C ASN A 422 7.91 -19.36 20.10
N LEU A 423 7.64 -18.61 19.04
CA LEU A 423 8.65 -18.16 18.09
C LEU A 423 9.37 -16.93 18.65
N SER A 424 10.70 -16.95 18.57
CA SER A 424 11.55 -15.86 19.04
C SER A 424 12.66 -15.57 18.04
N ALA A 425 13.17 -14.35 18.06
CA ALA A 425 14.34 -13.98 17.28
C ALA A 425 15.57 -14.76 17.79
N GLY A 426 16.38 -15.26 16.85
CA GLY A 426 17.67 -15.92 17.15
C GLY A 426 18.78 -14.98 17.64
N ARG A 427 18.46 -13.72 17.98
CA ARG A 427 19.41 -12.71 18.45
C ARG A 427 18.81 -11.87 19.58
N GLU A 428 19.68 -11.19 20.32
CA GLU A 428 19.32 -10.25 21.37
C GLU A 428 19.38 -8.80 20.86
N TYR A 429 18.59 -7.93 21.48
CA TYR A 429 18.43 -6.53 21.13
C TYR A 429 18.82 -5.64 22.32
N CYS A 430 19.61 -4.61 22.02
CA CYS A 430 20.00 -3.57 22.95
C CYS A 430 19.69 -2.22 22.33
N CYS A 431 18.86 -1.44 23.02
CA CYS A 431 18.37 -0.16 22.54
C CYS A 431 18.65 0.92 23.59
N LYS A 432 19.20 2.05 23.14
CA LYS A 432 19.44 3.23 23.96
C LYS A 432 19.02 4.47 23.18
N ASP A 433 18.17 5.31 23.78
CA ASP A 433 17.66 6.54 23.15
C ASP A 433 17.01 6.28 21.78
N GLY A 434 16.29 5.16 21.64
CA GLY A 434 15.64 4.74 20.40
C GLY A 434 16.57 4.20 19.30
N LEU A 435 17.87 4.07 19.58
CA LEU A 435 18.88 3.58 18.64
C LEU A 435 19.44 2.22 19.06
N PRO A 436 19.73 1.33 18.10
CA PRO A 436 20.39 0.06 18.40
C PRO A 436 21.87 0.28 18.75
N TYR A 437 22.35 -0.43 19.76
CA TYR A 437 23.77 -0.54 20.08
C TYR A 437 24.18 -1.99 20.29
N LYS A 438 25.49 -2.22 20.36
CA LYS A 438 26.04 -3.56 20.54
C LYS A 438 25.75 -4.06 21.97
N CYS A 439 24.98 -5.15 22.05
CA CYS A 439 24.98 -6.06 23.20
C CYS A 439 26.34 -6.78 23.32
#